data_AF-A0A7C5C4X2-F1
#
_entry.id   AF-A0A7C5C4X2-F1
#
_cell.length_a   1.000
_cell.length_b   1.000
_cell.length_c   1.000
_cell.angle_alpha   90.00
_cell.angle_beta   90.00
_cell.angle_gamma   90.00
#
_symmetry.space_group_name_H-M   'P 1'
#
loop_
_entity.id
_entity.type
_entity.pdbx_description
1 polymer ?
#
loop_
_entity_poly.entity_id
_entity_poly.type
_entity_poly.pdbx_seq_one_letter_code
_entity_poly.pdbx_strand_id
1 'polypeptide(L)'
;MNREAVETKLAAARTRLILDKPFLGALVLRLPMAEADPKWCRTTATDARKFYYNAQYIDALSPEQVQFVLAHEALHCALSHFARRQHRLKHRWDVACDYAINPLLLADGLTPPPGILVEDSFEGMTAEEIYPCLDDNADEQDTLDDHLYDNEDPDEGSRRNEQRREGKEGGQSQERDEEDEGGGATPQAQPDEARGGASK
;
A
#
# COMPACT_ATOMS: atom_id res chain seq x y z
N MET A 1 16.20 -23.54 -2.21
CA MET A 1 16.61 -22.21 -1.74
C MET A 1 17.78 -22.38 -0.79
N ASN A 2 18.84 -21.56 -0.90
CA ASN A 2 19.93 -21.59 0.08
C ASN A 2 19.86 -20.34 0.97
N ARG A 3 19.45 -20.53 2.23
CA ARG A 3 19.34 -19.49 3.25
C ARG A 3 20.64 -18.69 3.40
N GLU A 4 21.77 -19.39 3.46
CA GLU A 4 23.10 -18.78 3.63
C GLU A 4 23.47 -17.87 2.45
N ALA A 5 23.04 -18.22 1.23
CA ALA A 5 23.25 -17.39 0.04
C ALA A 5 22.38 -16.12 0.06
N VAL A 6 21.13 -16.19 0.55
CA VAL A 6 20.24 -15.03 0.72
C VAL A 6 20.79 -14.09 1.80
N GLU A 7 21.17 -14.62 2.96
CA GLU A 7 21.78 -13.86 4.06
C GLU A 7 23.12 -13.22 3.61
N THR A 8 23.92 -13.93 2.81
CA THR A 8 25.14 -13.38 2.18
C THR A 8 24.83 -12.29 1.15
N LYS A 9 23.79 -12.44 0.30
CA LYS A 9 23.37 -11.42 -0.67
C LYS A 9 22.97 -10.12 0.04
N LEU A 10 22.18 -10.23 1.12
CA LEU A 10 21.78 -9.09 1.97
C LEU A 10 22.99 -8.43 2.65
N ALA A 11 23.91 -9.22 3.20
CA ALA A 11 25.13 -8.70 3.82
C ALA A 11 26.04 -7.97 2.81
N ALA A 12 26.18 -8.51 1.59
CA ALA A 12 26.93 -7.89 0.51
C ALA A 12 26.28 -6.58 0.03
N ALA A 13 24.97 -6.57 -0.21
CA ALA A 13 24.20 -5.38 -0.58
C ALA A 13 24.33 -4.26 0.47
N ARG A 14 24.11 -4.58 1.75
CA ARG A 14 24.31 -3.61 2.85
C ARG A 14 25.75 -3.10 2.92
N THR A 15 26.75 -3.96 2.69
CA THR A 15 28.17 -3.55 2.64
C THR A 15 28.44 -2.61 1.46
N ARG A 16 27.83 -2.86 0.29
CA ARG A 16 27.97 -2.01 -0.89
C ARG A 16 27.37 -0.61 -0.66
N LEU A 17 26.18 -0.53 -0.05
CA LEU A 17 25.57 0.74 0.37
C LEU A 17 26.47 1.54 1.33
N ILE A 18 27.14 0.89 2.29
CA ILE A 18 28.07 1.57 3.22
C ILE A 18 29.28 2.17 2.49
N LEU A 19 29.78 1.50 1.46
CA LEU A 19 30.96 1.94 0.71
C LEU A 19 30.64 3.00 -0.36
N ASP A 20 29.57 2.81 -1.12
CA ASP A 20 29.23 3.67 -2.26
C ASP A 20 28.31 4.83 -1.86
N LYS A 21 27.38 4.60 -0.92
CA LYS A 21 26.27 5.50 -0.55
C LYS A 21 26.22 5.73 0.96
N PRO A 22 27.24 6.36 1.60
CA PRO A 22 27.44 6.30 3.05
C PRO A 22 26.24 6.78 3.89
N PHE A 23 25.42 7.71 3.37
CA PHE A 23 24.17 8.13 4.02
C PHE A 23 23.16 6.97 4.10
N LEU A 24 22.78 6.37 2.96
CA LEU A 24 21.86 5.22 2.91
C LEU A 24 22.44 4.03 3.69
N GLY A 25 23.73 3.73 3.53
CA GLY A 25 24.40 2.67 4.29
C GLY A 25 24.33 2.86 5.81
N ALA A 26 24.42 4.10 6.30
CA ALA A 26 24.26 4.43 7.72
C ALA A 26 22.81 4.28 8.22
N LEU A 27 21.80 4.43 7.34
CA LEU A 27 20.41 4.13 7.66
C LEU A 27 20.16 2.61 7.69
N VAL A 28 20.59 1.85 6.67
CA VAL A 28 20.42 0.39 6.62
C VAL A 28 21.15 -0.32 7.77
N LEU A 29 22.27 0.22 8.26
CA LEU A 29 22.95 -0.28 9.47
C LEU A 29 22.10 -0.21 10.75
N ARG A 30 21.04 0.62 10.78
CA ARG A 30 20.12 0.74 11.93
C ARG A 30 18.91 -0.20 11.86
N LEU A 31 18.71 -0.92 10.75
CA LEU A 31 17.67 -1.93 10.61
C LEU A 31 18.26 -3.34 10.78
N PRO A 32 17.94 -4.06 11.88
CA PRO A 32 18.12 -5.50 11.97
C PRO A 32 17.28 -6.18 10.90
N MET A 33 17.87 -7.13 10.18
CA MET A 33 17.19 -7.87 9.12
C MET A 33 16.65 -9.20 9.68
N ALA A 34 15.41 -9.55 9.35
CA ALA A 34 14.76 -10.78 9.78
C ALA A 34 14.01 -11.46 8.62
N GLU A 35 14.16 -12.78 8.50
CA GLU A 35 13.38 -13.55 7.52
C GLU A 35 11.92 -13.66 7.97
N ALA A 36 10.99 -13.51 7.03
CA ALA A 36 9.55 -13.58 7.24
C ALA A 36 8.93 -14.88 6.69
N ASP A 37 7.70 -15.20 7.13
CA ASP A 37 6.91 -16.28 6.52
C ASP A 37 6.27 -15.74 5.22
N PRO A 38 6.51 -16.38 4.05
CA PRO A 38 5.91 -15.98 2.77
C PRO A 38 4.37 -15.93 2.74
N LYS A 39 3.68 -16.46 3.76
CA LYS A 39 2.22 -16.33 3.91
C LYS A 39 1.73 -14.91 4.22
N TRP A 40 2.57 -14.06 4.80
CA TRP A 40 2.19 -12.68 5.16
C TRP A 40 3.13 -11.62 4.62
N CYS A 41 4.40 -11.93 4.38
CA CYS A 41 5.33 -11.02 3.69
C CYS A 41 5.47 -11.45 2.23
N ARG A 42 4.92 -10.66 1.31
CA ARG A 42 5.00 -11.00 -0.13
C ARG A 42 6.41 -10.79 -0.67
N THR A 43 7.05 -9.72 -0.23
CA THR A 43 8.28 -9.15 -0.79
C THR A 43 9.24 -8.81 0.36
N THR A 44 9.05 -7.65 0.96
CA THR A 44 9.73 -7.14 2.16
C THR A 44 8.73 -6.30 2.97
N ALA A 45 9.09 -5.93 4.20
CA ALA A 45 8.18 -5.28 5.14
C ALA A 45 8.93 -4.58 6.28
N THR A 46 8.36 -3.52 6.86
CA THR A 46 8.92 -2.90 8.08
C THR A 46 7.87 -2.54 9.16
N ASP A 47 8.25 -2.78 10.42
CA ASP A 47 7.59 -2.29 11.65
C ASP A 47 8.23 -0.98 12.18
N ALA A 48 8.97 -0.27 11.32
CA ALA A 48 9.85 0.86 11.63
C ALA A 48 10.98 0.56 12.64
N ARG A 49 11.24 -0.71 12.94
CA ARG A 49 12.29 -1.17 13.89
C ARG A 49 13.19 -2.25 13.29
N LYS A 50 12.71 -2.99 12.31
CA LYS A 50 13.41 -4.02 11.53
C LYS A 50 13.05 -3.94 10.05
N PHE A 51 13.91 -4.55 9.25
CA PHE A 51 13.61 -4.95 7.88
C PHE A 51 13.24 -6.44 7.89
N TYR A 52 12.02 -6.77 7.47
CA TYR A 52 11.58 -8.14 7.26
C TYR A 52 11.65 -8.48 5.77
N TYR A 53 11.99 -9.73 5.43
CA TYR A 53 12.11 -10.13 4.03
C TYR A 53 11.59 -11.54 3.74
N ASN A 54 10.93 -11.69 2.60
CA ASN A 54 10.65 -12.98 2.01
C ASN A 54 11.91 -13.50 1.31
N ALA A 55 12.49 -14.60 1.81
CA ALA A 55 13.73 -15.16 1.26
C ALA A 55 13.61 -15.52 -0.23
N GLN A 56 12.41 -15.87 -0.74
CA GLN A 56 12.21 -16.22 -2.14
C GLN A 56 12.32 -14.99 -3.05
N TYR A 57 11.76 -13.87 -2.61
CA TYR A 57 11.86 -12.59 -3.31
C TYR A 57 13.31 -12.11 -3.38
N ILE A 58 14.02 -12.11 -2.24
CA ILE A 58 15.43 -11.70 -2.20
C ILE A 58 16.34 -12.65 -3.00
N ASP A 59 16.04 -13.95 -3.09
CA ASP A 59 16.79 -14.89 -3.95
C ASP A 59 16.63 -14.55 -5.45
N ALA A 60 15.44 -14.09 -5.86
CA ALA A 60 15.13 -13.70 -7.24
C ALA A 60 15.72 -12.34 -7.67
N LEU A 61 15.90 -11.38 -6.75
CA LEU A 61 16.45 -10.04 -7.06
C LEU A 61 17.96 -10.04 -7.40
N SER A 62 18.39 -9.08 -8.24
CA SER A 62 19.81 -8.81 -8.45
C SER A 62 20.46 -8.14 -7.21
N PRO A 63 21.80 -8.19 -7.05
CA PRO A 63 22.49 -7.53 -5.93
C PRO A 63 22.24 -6.00 -5.88
N GLU A 64 21.98 -5.36 -7.01
CA GLU A 64 21.66 -3.94 -7.15
C GLU A 64 20.22 -3.65 -6.71
N GLN A 65 19.29 -4.53 -7.06
CA GLN A 65 17.88 -4.44 -6.64
C GLN A 65 17.71 -4.68 -5.13
N VAL A 66 18.51 -5.58 -4.54
CA VAL A 66 18.55 -5.75 -3.08
C VAL A 66 19.11 -4.49 -2.38
N GLN A 67 20.01 -3.74 -3.01
CA GLN A 67 20.45 -2.44 -2.47
C GLN A 67 19.32 -1.39 -2.51
N PHE A 68 18.54 -1.35 -3.59
CA PHE A 68 17.37 -0.47 -3.70
C PHE A 68 16.36 -0.76 -2.57
N VAL A 69 15.93 -2.02 -2.43
CA VAL A 69 14.93 -2.43 -1.43
C VAL A 69 15.41 -2.16 0.01
N LEU A 70 16.68 -2.45 0.32
CA LEU A 70 17.24 -2.12 1.64
C LEU A 70 17.27 -0.60 1.92
N ALA A 71 17.49 0.24 0.89
CA ALA A 71 17.52 1.69 1.03
C ALA A 71 16.11 2.30 1.14
N HIS A 72 15.14 1.74 0.40
CA HIS A 72 13.71 2.09 0.44
C HIS A 72 13.16 1.99 1.87
N GLU A 73 13.20 0.79 2.44
CA GLU A 73 12.72 0.48 3.79
C GLU A 73 13.41 1.35 4.86
N ALA A 74 14.71 1.61 4.69
CA ALA A 74 15.48 2.50 5.56
C ALA A 74 15.06 3.97 5.43
N LEU A 75 14.55 4.42 4.28
CA LEU A 75 13.96 5.74 4.10
C LEU A 75 12.55 5.85 4.69
N HIS A 76 11.67 4.84 4.57
CA HIS A 76 10.37 4.85 5.28
C HIS A 76 10.56 5.02 6.81
N CYS A 77 11.59 4.37 7.35
CA CYS A 77 12.01 4.53 8.74
C CYS A 77 12.61 5.92 9.02
N ALA A 78 13.57 6.39 8.22
CA ALA A 78 14.28 7.64 8.46
C ALA A 78 13.40 8.88 8.28
N LEU A 79 12.54 8.88 7.27
CA LEU A 79 11.54 9.91 7.00
C LEU A 79 10.33 9.82 7.95
N SER A 80 10.29 8.80 8.83
CA SER A 80 9.26 8.62 9.87
C SER A 80 7.83 8.56 9.31
N HIS A 81 7.63 7.89 8.17
CA HIS A 81 6.33 7.83 7.48
C HIS A 81 5.22 7.23 8.35
N PHE A 82 5.56 6.23 9.18
CA PHE A 82 4.69 5.67 10.21
C PHE A 82 4.12 6.70 11.21
N ALA A 83 4.90 7.73 11.55
CA ALA A 83 4.47 8.80 12.47
C ALA A 83 3.75 9.97 11.76
N ARG A 84 3.81 10.02 10.42
CA ARG A 84 3.29 11.11 9.59
C ARG A 84 1.93 10.81 8.95
N ARG A 85 1.49 9.54 8.92
CA ARG A 85 0.19 9.10 8.40
C ARG A 85 -0.98 9.93 8.95
N GLN A 86 -1.05 10.10 10.27
CA GLN A 86 -2.19 10.69 10.97
C GLN A 86 -3.50 9.95 10.61
N HIS A 87 -4.60 10.68 10.38
CA HIS A 87 -5.93 10.15 10.08
C HIS A 87 -6.10 9.69 8.60
N ARG A 88 -5.01 9.52 7.86
CA ARG A 88 -5.06 9.11 6.44
C ARG A 88 -5.29 7.60 6.30
N LEU A 89 -5.95 7.23 5.20
CA LEU A 89 -6.12 5.84 4.80
C LEU A 89 -4.76 5.21 4.55
N LYS A 90 -4.48 4.09 5.23
CA LYS A 90 -3.15 3.46 5.26
C LYS A 90 -2.59 3.18 3.87
N HIS A 91 -3.30 2.39 3.06
CA HIS A 91 -2.87 2.00 1.71
C HIS A 91 -2.49 3.21 0.83
N ARG A 92 -3.36 4.21 0.79
CA ARG A 92 -3.18 5.46 0.02
C ARG A 92 -2.05 6.34 0.57
N TRP A 93 -1.78 6.27 1.87
CA TRP A 93 -0.63 6.93 2.49
C TRP A 93 0.68 6.22 2.15
N ASP A 94 0.69 4.89 2.20
CA ASP A 94 1.84 4.06 1.86
C ASP A 94 2.21 4.26 0.37
N VAL A 95 1.22 4.29 -0.54
CA VAL A 95 1.40 4.69 -1.96
C VAL A 95 2.02 6.09 -2.10
N ALA A 96 1.54 7.09 -1.34
CA ALA A 96 2.12 8.44 -1.35
C ALA A 96 3.56 8.49 -0.79
N CYS A 97 3.93 7.53 0.07
CA CYS A 97 5.28 7.38 0.60
C CYS A 97 6.24 6.75 -0.42
N ASP A 98 5.79 5.72 -1.14
CA ASP A 98 6.55 5.10 -2.23
C ASP A 98 6.86 6.13 -3.34
N TYR A 99 5.85 6.90 -3.77
CA TYR A 99 6.04 7.98 -4.76
C TYR A 99 7.01 9.08 -4.28
N ALA A 100 7.14 9.31 -2.96
CA ALA A 100 8.12 10.26 -2.41
C ALA A 100 9.55 9.68 -2.30
N ILE A 101 9.70 8.36 -2.15
CA ILE A 101 10.99 7.69 -1.91
C ILE A 101 11.63 7.17 -3.19
N ASN A 102 10.85 6.57 -4.10
CA ASN A 102 11.38 5.95 -5.32
C ASN A 102 12.17 6.95 -6.20
N PRO A 103 11.71 8.20 -6.45
CA PRO A 103 12.50 9.19 -7.19
C PRO A 103 13.85 9.52 -6.53
N LEU A 104 13.92 9.56 -5.20
CA LEU A 104 15.18 9.86 -4.47
C LEU A 104 16.22 8.74 -4.67
N LEU A 105 15.78 7.48 -4.67
CA LEU A 105 16.65 6.33 -4.91
C LEU A 105 17.10 6.23 -6.38
N LEU A 106 16.23 6.63 -7.32
CA LEU A 106 16.57 6.71 -8.74
C LEU A 106 17.55 7.87 -9.03
N ALA A 107 17.35 9.03 -8.41
CA ALA A 107 18.25 10.18 -8.53
C ALA A 107 19.64 9.92 -7.92
N ASP A 108 19.71 9.15 -6.82
CA ASP A 108 20.96 8.63 -6.28
C ASP A 108 21.55 7.47 -7.14
N GLY A 109 20.80 6.93 -8.09
CA GLY A 109 21.27 5.95 -9.07
C GLY A 109 21.27 4.50 -8.59
N LEU A 110 20.30 4.10 -7.76
CA LEU A 110 20.06 2.70 -7.43
C LEU A 110 19.17 2.03 -8.50
N THR A 111 19.41 0.75 -8.79
CA THR A 111 18.62 -0.03 -9.76
C THR A 111 17.38 -0.63 -9.08
N PRO A 112 16.15 -0.31 -9.50
CA PRO A 112 14.95 -0.78 -8.83
C PRO A 112 14.57 -2.23 -9.22
N PRO A 113 13.80 -2.93 -8.36
CA PRO A 113 13.00 -4.07 -8.80
C PRO A 113 11.90 -3.61 -9.80
N PRO A 114 11.36 -4.54 -10.63
CA PRO A 114 10.22 -4.21 -11.49
C PRO A 114 8.97 -3.89 -10.65
N GLY A 115 8.18 -2.91 -11.07
CA GLY A 115 6.89 -2.58 -10.46
C GLY A 115 6.90 -1.48 -9.39
N ILE A 116 8.00 -0.74 -9.21
CA ILE A 116 8.01 0.43 -8.31
C ILE A 116 7.09 1.56 -8.80
N LEU A 117 6.53 2.32 -7.85
CA LEU A 117 5.68 3.48 -8.12
C LEU A 117 6.54 4.74 -8.36
N VAL A 118 6.46 5.29 -9.57
CA VAL A 118 7.17 6.51 -10.00
C VAL A 118 6.23 7.34 -10.88
N GLU A 119 6.22 8.65 -10.69
CA GLU A 119 5.44 9.60 -11.46
C GLU A 119 6.23 10.92 -11.50
N ASP A 120 6.57 11.40 -12.71
CA ASP A 120 7.46 12.55 -12.92
C ASP A 120 6.87 13.84 -12.29
N SER A 121 5.53 13.98 -12.28
CA SER A 121 4.86 15.14 -11.69
C SER A 121 4.90 15.18 -10.15
N PHE A 122 5.41 14.14 -9.48
CA PHE A 122 5.66 14.11 -8.04
C PHE A 122 7.14 14.29 -7.65
N GLU A 123 8.05 14.55 -8.60
CA GLU A 123 9.49 14.72 -8.30
C GLU A 123 9.72 15.86 -7.28
N GLY A 124 10.35 15.53 -6.15
CA GLY A 124 10.68 16.46 -5.08
C GLY A 124 9.54 16.82 -4.12
N MET A 125 8.34 16.28 -4.31
CA MET A 125 7.21 16.46 -3.38
C MET A 125 7.31 15.54 -2.15
N THR A 126 6.71 15.96 -1.04
CA THR A 126 6.56 15.10 0.16
C THR A 126 5.30 14.24 0.09
N ALA A 127 5.26 13.14 0.85
CA ALA A 127 4.10 12.25 0.93
C ALA A 127 2.80 13.00 1.35
N GLU A 128 2.90 14.03 2.21
CA GLU A 128 1.75 14.87 2.57
C GLU A 128 1.24 15.76 1.42
N GLU A 129 2.10 16.12 0.47
CA GLU A 129 1.75 16.89 -0.74
C GLU A 129 1.26 15.98 -1.88
N ILE A 130 1.79 14.75 -1.97
CA ILE A 130 1.38 13.74 -2.96
C ILE A 130 0.01 13.14 -2.63
N TYR A 131 -0.24 12.79 -1.37
CA TYR A 131 -1.49 12.14 -0.93
C TYR A 131 -2.80 12.80 -1.43
N PRO A 132 -2.98 14.15 -1.41
CA PRO A 132 -4.18 14.80 -1.97
C PRO A 132 -4.18 14.90 -3.51
N CYS A 133 -3.06 14.62 -4.19
CA CYS A 133 -2.95 14.62 -5.65
C CYS A 133 -3.15 13.24 -6.29
N LEU A 134 -3.11 12.17 -5.49
CA LEU A 134 -3.51 10.83 -5.93
C LEU A 134 -4.99 10.82 -6.39
N ASP A 135 -5.31 9.98 -7.38
CA ASP A 135 -6.66 9.81 -7.92
C ASP A 135 -7.41 8.63 -7.25
N ASP A 136 -8.65 8.36 -7.65
CA ASP A 136 -9.42 7.24 -7.09
C ASP A 136 -8.81 5.85 -7.42
N ASN A 137 -7.94 5.76 -8.43
CA ASN A 137 -7.27 4.53 -8.85
C ASN A 137 -6.02 4.20 -8.01
N ALA A 138 -5.49 5.17 -7.23
CA ALA A 138 -4.40 4.92 -6.27
C ALA A 138 -4.77 3.92 -5.16
N ASP A 139 -6.07 3.68 -4.94
CA ASP A 139 -6.55 2.62 -4.04
C ASP A 139 -6.49 1.22 -4.70
N GLU A 140 -6.15 1.13 -6.00
CA GLU A 140 -5.87 -0.12 -6.75
C GLU A 140 -4.36 -0.34 -7.03
N GLN A 141 -3.48 0.55 -6.54
CA GLN A 141 -2.02 0.45 -6.72
C GLN A 141 -1.32 -0.29 -5.58
N ASP A 142 -0.74 -1.46 -5.85
CA ASP A 142 0.15 -2.16 -4.92
C ASP A 142 1.43 -1.36 -4.62
N THR A 143 1.79 -1.20 -3.34
CA THR A 143 3.15 -0.83 -2.93
C THR A 143 4.13 -2.00 -3.10
N LEU A 144 5.44 -1.69 -3.07
CA LEU A 144 6.46 -2.72 -3.19
C LEU A 144 6.55 -3.62 -1.95
N ASP A 145 6.32 -3.06 -0.76
CA ASP A 145 6.51 -3.66 0.56
C ASP A 145 5.28 -3.55 1.48
N ASP A 146 5.24 -4.41 2.50
CA ASP A 146 4.15 -4.50 3.48
C ASP A 146 4.45 -3.65 4.73
N HIS A 147 3.87 -2.45 4.87
CA HIS A 147 4.08 -1.59 6.05
C HIS A 147 3.31 -2.10 7.30
N LEU A 148 4.02 -2.50 8.36
CA LEU A 148 3.47 -3.25 9.52
C LEU A 148 3.23 -2.41 10.80
N TYR A 149 3.48 -1.10 10.75
CA TYR A 149 3.54 -0.27 11.97
C TYR A 149 2.16 0.11 12.55
N ASP A 150 1.08 -0.06 11.81
CA ASP A 150 -0.28 0.27 12.25
C ASP A 150 -0.94 -0.92 12.98
N ASN A 151 -1.08 -0.81 14.31
CA ASN A 151 -1.86 -1.74 15.13
C ASN A 151 -3.20 -1.09 15.51
N GLU A 152 -4.04 -0.87 14.50
CA GLU A 152 -5.43 -0.42 14.67
C GLU A 152 -6.38 -1.57 14.30
N ASP A 153 -7.53 -1.65 14.98
CA ASP A 153 -8.56 -2.68 14.70
C ASP A 153 -9.06 -2.58 13.24
N PRO A 154 -9.53 -3.69 12.63
CA PRO A 154 -9.89 -3.75 11.21
C PRO A 154 -11.22 -3.02 10.91
N ASP A 155 -11.16 -1.70 10.88
CA ASP A 155 -12.24 -0.81 10.44
C ASP A 155 -12.51 -0.97 8.93
N GLU A 156 -13.70 -0.60 8.48
CA GLU A 156 -14.44 -1.36 7.46
C GLU A 156 -13.90 -1.34 6.02
N GLY A 157 -12.84 -0.58 5.73
CA GLY A 157 -12.27 -0.43 4.37
C GLY A 157 -11.79 -1.74 3.72
N SER A 158 -11.24 -2.68 4.51
CA SER A 158 -10.60 -3.88 3.95
C SER A 158 -11.57 -4.93 3.37
N ARG A 159 -12.86 -4.90 3.76
CA ARG A 159 -13.84 -5.96 3.41
C ARG A 159 -14.22 -6.04 1.93
N ARG A 160 -13.80 -5.09 1.09
CA ARG A 160 -14.25 -4.98 -0.31
C ARG A 160 -13.57 -5.94 -1.28
N ASN A 161 -12.43 -6.55 -0.92
CA ASN A 161 -11.60 -7.35 -1.84
C ASN A 161 -11.93 -8.86 -1.82
N GLU A 162 -12.42 -9.42 -0.69
CA GLU A 162 -12.76 -10.86 -0.62
C GLU A 162 -14.01 -11.23 -1.43
N GLN A 163 -15.07 -10.41 -1.39
CA GLN A 163 -16.36 -10.74 -2.02
C GLN A 163 -16.39 -10.69 -3.55
N ARG A 164 -15.27 -10.39 -4.24
CA ARG A 164 -15.20 -10.34 -5.71
C ARG A 164 -14.55 -11.55 -6.38
N ARG A 165 -14.12 -12.58 -5.62
CA ARG A 165 -13.35 -13.72 -6.16
C ARG A 165 -14.14 -15.01 -6.37
N GLU A 166 -15.40 -15.09 -5.93
CA GLU A 166 -16.28 -16.25 -6.18
C GLU A 166 -17.53 -15.83 -6.99
N GLY A 167 -17.87 -16.62 -8.02
CA GLY A 167 -19.12 -16.45 -8.79
C GLY A 167 -18.98 -15.92 -10.23
N LYS A 168 -18.28 -16.65 -11.13
CA LYS A 168 -18.32 -16.35 -12.58
C LYS A 168 -18.34 -17.57 -13.53
N GLU A 169 -19.11 -18.60 -13.15
CA GLU A 169 -19.61 -19.67 -14.02
C GLU A 169 -21.08 -19.94 -13.62
N GLY A 170 -22.06 -20.19 -14.50
CA GLY A 170 -22.14 -20.07 -15.95
C GLY A 170 -23.49 -20.60 -16.50
N GLY A 171 -23.92 -20.17 -17.71
CA GLY A 171 -24.81 -20.94 -18.59
C GLY A 171 -26.35 -21.03 -18.35
N GLN A 172 -27.10 -20.11 -18.99
CA GLN A 172 -28.37 -20.31 -19.75
C GLN A 172 -29.68 -20.91 -19.14
N SER A 173 -30.80 -20.33 -19.61
CA SER A 173 -32.17 -20.90 -19.79
C SER A 173 -33.01 -21.35 -18.56
N GLN A 174 -34.36 -21.34 -18.57
CA GLN A 174 -35.42 -20.58 -19.27
C GLN A 174 -36.79 -20.92 -18.57
N GLU A 175 -37.89 -20.19 -18.87
CA GLU A 175 -39.30 -20.51 -18.46
C GLU A 175 -39.65 -20.32 -16.96
N ARG A 176 -40.92 -20.26 -16.51
CA ARG A 176 -42.10 -19.41 -16.88
C ARG A 176 -43.18 -19.52 -15.75
N ASP A 177 -44.34 -18.88 -15.94
CA ASP A 177 -45.60 -18.90 -15.15
C ASP A 177 -45.60 -17.97 -13.89
N GLU A 178 -46.54 -17.04 -13.63
CA GLU A 178 -48.03 -16.90 -13.76
C GLU A 178 -48.80 -17.45 -12.52
N GLU A 179 -49.83 -16.79 -11.94
CA GLU A 179 -50.55 -15.53 -12.30
C GLU A 179 -50.00 -14.24 -11.63
N ASP A 180 -50.55 -13.52 -10.62
CA ASP A 180 -51.69 -13.65 -9.65
C ASP A 180 -52.18 -12.21 -9.21
N GLU A 181 -53.26 -12.06 -8.41
CA GLU A 181 -53.99 -10.79 -8.18
C GLU A 181 -53.68 -9.98 -6.88
N GLY A 182 -53.95 -8.65 -6.93
CA GLY A 182 -54.09 -7.80 -5.72
C GLY A 182 -54.04 -6.28 -5.95
N GLY A 183 -55.15 -5.62 -6.30
CA GLY A 183 -55.22 -4.15 -6.47
C GLY A 183 -55.33 -3.35 -5.16
N GLY A 184 -55.19 -2.01 -5.13
CA GLY A 184 -54.95 -1.05 -6.21
C GLY A 184 -55.15 0.42 -5.75
N ALA A 185 -55.16 1.37 -6.70
CA ALA A 185 -55.56 2.79 -6.57
C ALA A 185 -54.70 3.76 -5.69
N THR A 186 -53.87 4.55 -6.38
CA THR A 186 -53.52 5.97 -6.08
C THR A 186 -54.70 6.90 -6.51
N PRO A 187 -54.73 8.26 -6.33
CA PRO A 187 -53.60 9.19 -6.13
C PRO A 187 -53.78 10.47 -5.26
N GLN A 188 -52.68 11.24 -5.16
CA GLN A 188 -52.55 12.72 -5.09
C GLN A 188 -53.37 13.58 -4.10
N ALA A 189 -52.66 14.35 -3.26
CA ALA A 189 -52.66 15.82 -3.29
C ALA A 189 -51.51 16.45 -2.46
N GLN A 190 -51.09 17.66 -2.83
CA GLN A 190 -50.27 18.62 -2.06
C GLN A 190 -51.09 19.94 -1.95
N PRO A 191 -50.56 21.03 -1.36
CA PRO A 191 -50.12 21.24 0.03
C PRO A 191 -50.93 22.39 0.67
N ASP A 192 -50.59 22.86 1.88
CA ASP A 192 -50.88 24.26 2.26
C ASP A 192 -49.96 24.82 3.37
N GLU A 193 -49.83 26.14 3.44
CA GLU A 193 -49.02 26.88 4.43
C GLU A 193 -49.89 27.70 5.41
N ALA A 194 -49.58 27.73 6.72
CA ALA A 194 -50.02 28.83 7.60
C ALA A 194 -49.25 28.99 8.95
N ARG A 195 -48.37 30.00 9.00
CA ARG A 195 -48.19 31.01 10.08
C ARG A 195 -48.58 30.70 11.54
N GLY A 196 -47.63 30.89 12.47
CA GLY A 196 -47.88 31.29 13.87
C GLY A 196 -46.73 30.92 14.84
N GLY A 197 -46.40 31.70 15.88
CA GLY A 197 -47.03 32.96 16.29
C GLY A 197 -46.55 33.63 17.60
N ALA A 198 -45.27 33.51 17.99
CA ALA A 198 -44.59 34.25 19.07
C ALA A 198 -45.01 34.03 20.55
N SER A 199 -44.09 34.43 21.44
CA SER A 199 -44.18 34.46 22.92
C SER A 199 -44.08 33.10 23.64
N LYS A 200 -43.46 33.01 24.84
CA LYS A 200 -42.97 34.07 25.73
C LYS A 200 -41.71 33.67 26.49
#